data_AF-A0A7S0JIX5-F1
#
_entry.id   AF-A0A7S0JIX5-F1
#
_cell.length_a   1.000
_cell.length_b   1.000
_cell.length_c   1.000
_cell.angle_alpha   90.00
_cell.angle_beta   90.00
_cell.angle_gamma   90.00
#
_symmetry.space_group_name_H-M   'P 1'
#
loop_
_entity.id
_entity.type
_entity.pdbx_description
1 polymer ?
#
loop_
_entity_poly.entity_id
_entity_poly.type
_entity_poly.pdbx_seq_one_letter_code
_entity_poly.pdbx_strand_id
1 'polypeptide(L)'
;MATFLLAAPLGLPVGLPAVEASDDGLFARVEIAPLKNGLLPIPANMSVAIEIGTSDRDTLDRELLPYDNNLFLVSAEPLIDKYARGLARFPKGDGDTFQPLGHHNPRGLILPLAISDGGPAAGEIKTFNVGANAGCSSMLPVDKTSNRLKWCRHTKEKREVPSVTLGTLLQWIGNERPIEFIKIDAQGMDLRVIESAGSAISRVRRFQLEVISDDCHGLYVGQPRCSEVLLHAEKLGFSPAAEVFCKPRVPRSPKWRRTAWGCELEVVFLARGVAITEPLKRFHKVAMNGCIGMAPNDAPPSELNGTLVMEGAGKWSRDGHRVPDDGFRERYLCRKRLITS
;
A
#
# COMPACT_ATOMS: atom_id res chain seq x y z
N MET A 1 13.67 33.24 -6.78
CA MET A 1 14.73 32.25 -6.54
C MET A 1 14.81 32.02 -5.04
N ALA A 2 14.26 30.91 -4.55
CA ALA A 2 14.41 30.53 -3.14
C ALA A 2 15.74 29.79 -3.00
N THR A 3 16.68 30.40 -2.30
CA THR A 3 17.95 29.77 -1.93
C THR A 3 17.65 28.66 -0.92
N PHE A 4 17.54 27.42 -1.37
CA PHE A 4 17.40 26.28 -0.48
C PHE A 4 18.77 25.99 0.11
N LEU A 5 18.92 26.28 1.41
CA LEU A 5 19.89 25.60 2.25
C LEU A 5 19.51 24.13 2.25
N LEU A 6 20.09 23.34 1.33
CA LEU A 6 20.35 21.94 1.62
C LEU A 6 21.09 21.98 2.96
N ALA A 7 20.44 21.49 4.01
CA ALA A 7 21.16 21.21 5.24
C ALA A 7 22.37 20.40 4.82
N ALA A 8 23.57 20.98 4.98
CA ALA A 8 24.80 20.20 4.90
C ALA A 8 24.54 18.93 5.72
N PRO A 9 24.91 17.73 5.23
CA PRO A 9 24.64 16.50 5.97
C PRO A 9 25.08 16.77 7.39
N LEU A 10 24.11 16.86 8.31
CA LEU A 10 24.39 17.03 9.72
C LEU A 10 25.41 15.95 9.98
N GLY A 11 26.64 16.35 10.26
CA GLY A 11 27.75 15.42 10.42
C GLY A 11 27.29 14.46 11.49
N LEU A 12 26.81 13.29 11.06
CA LEU A 12 26.38 12.25 11.98
C LEU A 12 27.59 12.06 12.89
N PRO A 13 27.39 12.01 14.22
CA PRO A 13 28.50 11.92 15.15
C PRO A 13 29.45 10.83 14.64
N VAL A 14 30.65 11.28 14.28
CA VAL A 14 31.73 10.40 13.82
C VAL A 14 31.98 9.44 14.97
N GLY A 15 31.59 8.18 14.84
CA GLY A 15 31.85 7.16 15.86
C GLY A 15 30.68 6.32 16.37
N LEU A 16 29.48 6.37 15.78
CA LEU A 16 28.52 5.28 16.07
C LEU A 16 29.06 3.96 15.49
N PRO A 17 29.08 2.87 16.27
CA PRO A 17 29.61 1.60 15.81
C PRO A 17 28.78 1.09 14.61
N ALA A 18 29.44 0.52 13.62
CA ALA A 18 28.77 -0.03 12.42
C ALA A 18 27.83 -1.19 12.76
N VAL A 19 28.12 -1.89 13.87
CA VAL A 19 27.33 -2.98 14.44
C VAL A 19 27.28 -2.79 15.95
N GLU A 20 26.08 -2.89 16.53
CA GLU A 20 25.83 -2.75 17.96
C GLU A 20 24.99 -3.94 18.44
N ALA A 21 25.34 -4.49 19.60
CA ALA A 21 24.54 -5.52 20.25
C ALA A 21 24.03 -4.98 21.59
N SER A 22 22.76 -5.22 21.89
CA SER A 22 22.12 -4.90 23.17
C SER A 22 21.16 -6.02 23.57
N ASP A 23 20.55 -5.90 24.74
CA ASP A 23 19.50 -6.83 25.20
C ASP A 23 18.29 -6.87 24.26
N ASP A 24 18.06 -5.78 23.51
CA ASP A 24 16.97 -5.64 22.56
C ASP A 24 17.31 -6.16 21.15
N GLY A 25 18.58 -6.50 20.86
CA GLY A 25 18.97 -7.16 19.62
C GLY A 25 20.34 -6.82 19.07
N LEU A 26 20.59 -7.30 17.83
CA LEU A 26 21.77 -6.99 17.03
C LEU A 26 21.40 -6.01 15.93
N PHE A 27 22.05 -4.86 15.92
CA PHE A 27 21.80 -3.74 15.02
C PHE A 27 23.00 -3.53 14.12
N ALA A 28 22.75 -3.24 12.85
CA ALA A 28 23.80 -2.93 11.89
C ALA A 28 23.37 -1.75 11.03
N ARG A 29 24.33 -0.88 10.71
CA ARG A 29 24.12 0.18 9.73
C ARG A 29 24.40 -0.36 8.34
N VAL A 30 23.39 -0.34 7.48
CA VAL A 30 23.48 -0.81 6.09
C VAL A 30 23.04 0.31 5.16
N GLU A 31 23.78 0.54 4.08
CA GLU A 31 23.32 1.40 2.98
C GLU A 31 22.15 0.70 2.28
N ILE A 32 20.98 1.31 2.24
CA ILE A 32 19.75 0.67 1.72
C ILE A 32 19.44 1.02 0.26
N ALA A 33 20.04 2.08 -0.26
CA ALA A 33 19.97 2.51 -1.65
C ALA A 33 21.07 3.54 -1.94
N PRO A 34 21.65 3.53 -3.15
CA PRO A 34 22.56 4.59 -3.56
C PRO A 34 21.78 5.88 -3.85
N LEU A 35 22.36 7.03 -3.47
CA LEU A 35 21.87 8.35 -3.85
C LEU A 35 22.90 9.06 -4.72
N LYS A 36 22.44 9.70 -5.80
CA LYS A 36 23.25 10.57 -6.66
C LYS A 36 22.81 12.01 -6.45
N ASN A 37 23.68 12.83 -5.85
CA ASN A 37 23.36 14.22 -5.48
C ASN A 37 22.10 14.34 -4.60
N GLY A 38 21.91 13.39 -3.67
CA GLY A 38 20.74 13.34 -2.79
C GLY A 38 19.48 12.78 -3.43
N LEU A 39 19.54 12.28 -4.67
CA LEU A 39 18.40 11.75 -5.42
C LEU A 39 18.53 10.25 -5.67
N LEU A 40 17.39 9.54 -5.69
CA LEU A 40 17.31 8.16 -6.14
C LEU A 40 17.70 8.05 -7.64
N PRO A 41 18.35 6.96 -8.06
CA PRO A 41 18.88 6.80 -9.42
C PRO A 41 17.78 6.42 -10.44
N ILE A 42 16.77 7.28 -10.58
CA ILE A 42 15.62 7.08 -11.46
C ILE A 42 15.94 7.65 -12.85
N PRO A 43 15.81 6.86 -13.95
CA PRO A 43 16.06 7.35 -15.31
C PRO A 43 15.21 8.57 -15.65
N ALA A 44 15.82 9.60 -16.27
CA ALA A 44 15.19 10.92 -16.46
C ALA A 44 13.91 10.88 -17.32
N ASN A 45 13.79 9.91 -18.22
CA ASN A 45 12.67 9.75 -19.15
C ASN A 45 11.50 8.94 -18.58
N MET A 46 11.51 8.61 -17.28
CA MET A 46 10.49 7.76 -16.66
C MET A 46 9.64 8.53 -15.65
N SER A 47 8.33 8.28 -15.70
CA SER A 47 7.39 8.64 -14.65
C SER A 47 7.55 7.71 -13.46
N VAL A 48 7.09 8.13 -12.28
CA VAL A 48 7.27 7.35 -11.05
C VAL A 48 5.92 6.84 -10.56
N ALA A 49 5.88 5.55 -10.21
CA ALA A 49 4.87 4.97 -9.35
C ALA A 49 5.48 4.72 -7.96
N ILE A 50 4.71 4.93 -6.92
CA ILE A 50 5.12 4.67 -5.54
C ILE A 50 4.21 3.60 -4.94
N GLU A 51 4.80 2.70 -4.16
CA GLU A 51 4.08 1.71 -3.37
C GLU A 51 4.51 1.79 -1.90
N ILE A 52 3.56 1.84 -0.99
CA ILE A 52 3.81 1.90 0.46
C ILE A 52 3.08 0.72 1.11
N GLY A 53 3.82 -0.08 1.87
CA GLY A 53 3.32 -1.33 2.45
C GLY A 53 3.38 -2.48 1.45
N THR A 54 4.55 -2.69 0.83
CA THR A 54 4.77 -3.79 -0.11
C THR A 54 4.74 -5.14 0.61
N SER A 55 3.52 -5.66 0.77
CA SER A 55 3.27 -7.00 1.32
C SER A 55 3.71 -8.11 0.35
N ASP A 56 3.27 -9.33 0.61
CA ASP A 56 3.60 -10.50 -0.19
C ASP A 56 2.80 -10.61 -1.51
N ARG A 57 1.75 -9.82 -1.66
CA ARG A 57 0.73 -9.90 -2.72
C ARG A 57 0.34 -8.52 -3.23
N ASP A 58 -0.33 -8.51 -4.37
CA ASP A 58 -0.95 -7.32 -4.96
C ASP A 58 0.04 -6.15 -5.09
N THR A 59 1.25 -6.48 -5.54
CA THR A 59 2.38 -5.56 -5.60
C THR A 59 2.50 -4.91 -6.98
N LEU A 60 2.85 -3.62 -7.03
CA LEU A 60 2.84 -2.84 -8.27
C LEU A 60 3.86 -3.32 -9.32
N ASP A 61 4.92 -4.00 -8.92
CA ASP A 61 5.88 -4.63 -9.84
C ASP A 61 5.23 -5.72 -10.70
N ARG A 62 4.18 -6.38 -10.18
CA ARG A 62 3.41 -7.41 -10.90
C ARG A 62 2.13 -6.85 -11.50
N GLU A 63 1.46 -5.95 -10.80
CA GLU A 63 0.15 -5.49 -11.22
C GLU A 63 0.20 -4.30 -12.17
N LEU A 64 1.20 -3.43 -12.06
CA LEU A 64 1.24 -2.19 -12.82
C LEU A 64 2.37 -2.15 -13.84
N LEU A 65 3.61 -2.49 -13.44
CA LEU A 65 4.77 -2.38 -14.32
C LEU A 65 4.65 -3.14 -15.65
N PRO A 66 4.02 -4.33 -15.76
CA PRO A 66 3.85 -5.00 -17.04
C PRO A 66 2.99 -4.25 -18.06
N TYR A 67 2.19 -3.28 -17.60
CA TYR A 67 1.23 -2.54 -18.43
C TYR A 67 1.73 -1.13 -18.79
N ASP A 68 2.80 -0.66 -18.17
CA ASP A 68 3.40 0.64 -18.47
C ASP A 68 4.92 0.58 -18.37
N ASN A 69 5.57 0.60 -19.53
CA ASN A 69 7.03 0.55 -19.66
C ASN A 69 7.71 1.88 -19.33
N ASN A 70 6.96 2.96 -19.20
CA ASN A 70 7.48 4.29 -18.87
C ASN A 70 7.48 4.58 -17.37
N LEU A 71 7.05 3.61 -16.54
CA LEU A 71 7.06 3.71 -15.08
C LEU A 71 8.32 3.12 -14.46
N PHE A 72 8.87 3.88 -13.52
CA PHE A 72 9.81 3.41 -12.52
C PHE A 72 9.09 3.27 -11.17
N LEU A 73 9.20 2.12 -10.52
CA LEU A 73 8.57 1.85 -9.23
C LEU A 73 9.51 2.17 -8.07
N VAL A 74 9.01 2.91 -7.08
CA VAL A 74 9.66 3.07 -5.78
C VAL A 74 8.75 2.49 -4.70
N SER A 75 9.17 1.39 -4.09
CA SER A 75 8.44 0.68 -3.05
C SER A 75 9.05 0.96 -1.67
N ALA A 76 8.23 1.00 -0.62
CA ALA A 76 8.64 1.15 0.77
C ALA A 76 8.00 0.05 1.63
N GLU A 77 8.83 -0.77 2.27
CA GLU A 77 8.41 -1.91 3.07
C GLU A 77 9.28 -2.07 4.33
N PRO A 78 8.77 -1.79 5.53
CA PRO A 78 9.56 -1.84 6.76
C PRO A 78 9.86 -3.27 7.25
N LEU A 79 9.10 -4.29 6.85
CA LEU A 79 9.35 -5.67 7.25
C LEU A 79 10.49 -6.28 6.42
N ILE A 80 11.63 -6.53 7.06
CA ILE A 80 12.84 -7.03 6.41
C ILE A 80 12.62 -8.35 5.66
N ASP A 81 11.75 -9.26 6.14
CA ASP A 81 11.45 -10.51 5.43
C ASP A 81 10.69 -10.27 4.11
N LYS A 82 9.85 -9.23 4.06
CA LYS A 82 9.11 -8.81 2.87
C LYS A 82 9.98 -8.05 1.89
N TYR A 83 10.79 -7.13 2.41
CA TYR A 83 11.85 -6.47 1.67
C TYR A 83 12.77 -7.48 0.98
N ALA A 84 13.30 -8.46 1.71
CA ALA A 84 14.17 -9.50 1.17
C ALA A 84 13.47 -10.34 0.09
N ARG A 85 12.19 -10.66 0.27
CA ARG A 85 11.38 -11.35 -0.74
C ARG A 85 11.18 -10.50 -2.00
N GLY A 86 10.99 -9.19 -1.85
CA GLY A 86 10.94 -8.25 -2.95
C GLY A 86 12.23 -8.30 -3.77
N LEU A 87 13.39 -8.15 -3.11
CA LEU A 87 14.71 -8.23 -3.73
C LEU A 87 14.94 -9.55 -4.47
N ALA A 88 14.57 -10.68 -3.87
CA ALA A 88 14.79 -12.01 -4.42
C ALA A 88 13.88 -12.36 -5.61
N ARG A 89 12.89 -11.51 -5.94
CA ARG A 89 11.87 -11.83 -6.94
C ARG A 89 12.38 -11.67 -8.38
N PHE A 90 13.23 -10.67 -8.63
CA PHE A 90 13.85 -10.46 -9.93
C PHE A 90 15.36 -10.27 -9.76
N PRO A 91 16.09 -11.35 -9.40
CA PRO A 91 17.54 -11.28 -9.35
C PRO A 91 18.05 -10.89 -10.75
N LYS A 92 18.97 -9.92 -10.82
CA LYS A 92 19.64 -9.61 -12.09
C LYS A 92 20.73 -10.63 -12.38
N GLY A 93 20.72 -11.15 -13.61
CA GLY A 93 21.77 -12.03 -14.12
C GLY A 93 21.77 -13.42 -13.49
N ASP A 94 22.87 -14.15 -13.72
CA ASP A 94 23.03 -15.57 -13.35
C ASP A 94 23.48 -15.76 -11.88
N GLY A 95 23.19 -14.79 -11.00
CA GLY A 95 23.56 -14.82 -9.57
C GLY A 95 24.93 -14.24 -9.23
N ASP A 96 25.86 -14.19 -10.20
CA ASP A 96 27.22 -13.64 -9.99
C ASP A 96 27.35 -12.15 -10.37
N THR A 97 26.29 -11.55 -10.92
CA THR A 97 26.31 -10.15 -11.34
C THR A 97 25.98 -9.23 -10.17
N PHE A 98 26.84 -8.23 -9.93
CA PHE A 98 26.57 -7.20 -8.94
C PHE A 98 25.24 -6.47 -9.20
N GLN A 99 24.44 -6.32 -8.17
CA GLN A 99 23.20 -5.55 -8.16
C GLN A 99 23.21 -4.61 -6.96
N PRO A 100 23.06 -3.28 -7.15
CA PRO A 100 22.97 -2.36 -6.03
C PRO A 100 21.77 -2.72 -5.15
N LEU A 101 21.94 -2.64 -3.83
CA LEU A 101 20.89 -2.96 -2.87
C LEU A 101 19.64 -2.09 -3.11
N GLY A 102 18.47 -2.66 -2.84
CA GLY A 102 17.19 -2.02 -3.10
C GLY A 102 16.67 -2.19 -4.52
N HIS A 103 17.51 -2.43 -5.55
CA HIS A 103 16.98 -2.75 -6.87
C HIS A 103 16.28 -4.11 -6.80
N HIS A 104 14.96 -4.13 -6.99
CA HIS A 104 14.18 -5.38 -7.01
C HIS A 104 13.59 -5.66 -8.39
N ASN A 105 13.72 -4.74 -9.34
CA ASN A 105 13.24 -4.87 -10.72
C ASN A 105 14.14 -4.00 -11.63
N PRO A 106 14.32 -4.31 -12.94
CA PRO A 106 15.03 -3.42 -13.86
C PRO A 106 14.52 -1.97 -13.86
N ARG A 107 13.23 -1.78 -13.53
CA ARG A 107 12.56 -0.48 -13.41
C ARG A 107 11.99 -0.26 -12.00
N GLY A 108 12.65 -0.81 -10.97
CA GLY A 108 12.12 -0.69 -9.61
C GLY A 108 13.18 -0.72 -8.51
N LEU A 109 12.91 0.05 -7.47
CA LEU A 109 13.68 0.12 -6.23
C LEU A 109 12.73 -0.10 -5.05
N ILE A 110 13.13 -0.89 -4.06
CA ILE A 110 12.42 -1.10 -2.80
C ILE A 110 13.32 -0.63 -1.65
N LEU A 111 12.72 0.05 -0.68
CA LEU A 111 13.40 0.61 0.48
C LEU A 111 12.88 -0.07 1.76
N PRO A 112 13.76 -0.52 2.67
CA PRO A 112 13.38 -1.17 3.93
C PRO A 112 13.00 -0.14 5.00
N LEU A 113 12.02 0.71 4.70
CA LEU A 113 11.59 1.82 5.56
C LEU A 113 10.07 1.95 5.57
N ALA A 114 9.56 2.47 6.69
CA ALA A 114 8.16 2.86 6.80
C ALA A 114 7.97 4.29 6.27
N ILE A 115 6.79 4.56 5.71
CA ILE A 115 6.34 5.92 5.47
C ILE A 115 5.32 6.29 6.56
N SER A 116 5.59 7.35 7.32
CA SER A 116 4.81 7.75 8.49
C SER A 116 4.19 9.14 8.35
N ASP A 117 3.35 9.51 9.33
CA ASP A 117 2.61 10.78 9.41
C ASP A 117 3.47 11.99 9.82
N GLY A 118 4.69 11.73 10.27
CA GLY A 118 5.75 12.72 10.40
C GLY A 118 6.11 13.12 11.83
N GLY A 119 7.33 13.63 11.90
CA GLY A 119 7.91 14.50 12.91
C GLY A 119 9.01 15.34 12.23
N PRO A 120 9.57 16.37 12.89
CA PRO A 120 10.38 17.41 12.26
C PRO A 120 11.75 16.96 11.72
N ALA A 121 12.20 15.74 12.01
CA ALA A 121 13.48 15.21 11.54
C ALA A 121 13.28 14.06 10.55
N ALA A 122 14.01 14.09 9.43
CA ALA A 122 14.12 12.94 8.56
C ALA A 122 14.78 11.77 9.32
N GLY A 123 14.15 10.59 9.31
CA GLY A 123 14.73 9.36 9.84
C GLY A 123 14.34 9.02 11.28
N GLU A 124 13.07 9.19 11.66
CA GLU A 124 12.60 8.75 12.98
C GLU A 124 12.45 7.22 13.04
N ILE A 125 12.86 6.65 14.16
CA ILE A 125 12.53 5.27 14.51
C ILE A 125 11.10 5.23 15.04
N LYS A 126 10.27 4.33 14.48
CA LYS A 126 8.88 4.12 14.93
C LYS A 126 8.72 2.68 15.38
N THR A 127 7.84 2.48 16.36
CA THR A 127 7.38 1.15 16.72
C THR A 127 6.42 0.62 15.65
N PHE A 128 6.75 -0.54 15.09
CA PHE A 128 5.93 -1.30 14.15
C PHE A 128 5.36 -2.54 14.86
N ASN A 129 4.04 -2.70 14.83
CA ASN A 129 3.36 -3.85 15.43
C ASN A 129 3.26 -4.95 14.38
N VAL A 130 4.02 -6.03 14.54
CA VAL A 130 4.04 -7.16 13.60
C VAL A 130 2.94 -8.14 13.96
N GLY A 131 2.02 -8.38 13.03
CA GLY A 131 0.95 -9.36 13.18
C GLY A 131 1.40 -10.79 12.82
N ALA A 132 0.55 -11.78 13.13
CA ALA A 132 0.79 -13.16 12.67
C ALA A 132 0.69 -13.30 11.14
N ASN A 133 -0.14 -12.46 10.53
CA ASN A 133 -0.23 -12.30 9.08
C ASN A 133 0.37 -10.93 8.72
N ALA A 134 1.14 -10.88 7.63
CA ALA A 134 1.83 -9.67 7.20
C ALA A 134 0.88 -8.47 7.04
N GLY A 135 -0.26 -8.68 6.38
CA GLY A 135 -1.32 -7.67 6.21
C GLY A 135 -2.12 -7.33 7.48
N CYS A 136 -1.65 -7.71 8.67
CA CYS A 136 -2.16 -7.20 9.95
C CYS A 136 -1.12 -6.32 10.65
N SER A 137 0.02 -6.05 10.02
CA SER A 137 1.12 -5.32 10.64
C SER A 137 0.97 -3.83 10.36
N SER A 138 1.17 -2.99 11.36
CA SER A 138 0.93 -1.54 11.25
C SER A 138 1.74 -0.78 12.31
N MET A 139 2.07 0.50 12.03
CA MET A 139 2.55 1.38 13.11
C MET A 139 1.42 1.79 14.06
N LEU A 140 0.15 1.66 13.65
CA LEU A 140 -0.98 1.87 14.55
C LEU A 140 -1.21 0.64 15.44
N PRO A 141 -1.60 0.85 16.71
CA PRO A 141 -2.05 -0.24 17.54
C PRO A 141 -3.39 -0.77 17.04
N VAL A 142 -3.57 -2.08 17.15
CA VAL A 142 -4.83 -2.74 16.83
C VAL A 142 -5.90 -2.34 17.86
N ASP A 143 -7.09 -2.00 17.37
CA ASP A 143 -8.25 -1.72 18.20
C ASP A 143 -8.77 -3.04 18.81
N LYS A 144 -8.54 -3.22 20.12
CA LYS A 144 -8.97 -4.42 20.86
C LYS A 144 -10.49 -4.60 20.91
N THR A 145 -11.25 -3.51 20.71
CA THR A 145 -12.71 -3.56 20.63
C THR A 145 -13.19 -4.03 19.25
N SER A 146 -12.31 -3.98 18.24
CA SER A 146 -12.62 -4.46 16.91
C SER A 146 -12.96 -5.94 16.95
N ASN A 147 -14.20 -6.26 16.60
CA ASN A 147 -14.63 -7.64 16.51
C ASN A 147 -14.15 -8.33 15.21
N ARG A 148 -13.53 -7.56 14.30
CA ARG A 148 -13.07 -7.97 12.97
C ARG A 148 -11.73 -8.68 13.08
N LEU A 149 -11.42 -9.48 12.05
CA LEU A 149 -10.20 -10.28 11.89
C LEU A 149 -9.57 -10.72 13.20
N LYS A 150 -10.17 -11.73 13.85
CA LYS A 150 -9.66 -12.27 15.11
C LYS A 150 -8.15 -12.58 15.06
N TRP A 151 -7.63 -12.96 13.88
CA TRP A 151 -6.22 -13.24 13.67
C TRP A 151 -5.30 -11.99 13.63
N CYS A 152 -5.83 -10.79 13.36
CA CYS A 152 -5.07 -9.54 13.42
C CYS A 152 -5.05 -8.91 14.83
N ARG A 153 -5.83 -9.42 15.79
CA ARG A 153 -5.95 -8.83 17.13
C ARG A 153 -4.69 -8.90 17.98
N HIS A 154 -3.75 -9.75 17.60
CA HIS A 154 -2.57 -10.04 18.38
C HIS A 154 -1.32 -9.62 17.62
N THR A 155 -0.65 -8.60 18.15
CA THR A 155 0.75 -8.31 17.84
C THR A 155 1.60 -9.48 18.31
N LYS A 156 2.36 -10.07 17.40
CA LYS A 156 3.31 -11.15 17.69
C LYS A 156 4.64 -10.59 18.17
N GLU A 157 5.02 -9.45 17.63
CA GLU A 157 6.29 -8.80 17.91
C GLU A 157 6.15 -7.30 17.71
N LYS A 158 6.91 -6.51 18.46
CA LYS A 158 7.10 -5.08 18.19
C LYS A 158 8.51 -4.91 17.65
N ARG A 159 8.64 -4.19 16.55
CA ARG A 159 9.93 -3.87 15.93
C ARG A 159 10.13 -2.38 15.88
N GLU A 160 11.36 -1.95 16.06
CA GLU A 160 11.77 -0.60 15.72
C GLU A 160 12.13 -0.55 14.25
N VAL A 161 11.48 0.35 13.49
CA VAL A 161 11.70 0.48 12.06
C VAL A 161 12.06 1.93 11.71
N PRO A 162 13.01 2.14 10.79
CA PRO A 162 13.29 3.48 10.29
C PRO A 162 12.08 3.98 9.49
N SER A 163 11.77 5.26 9.66
CA SER A 163 10.64 5.88 8.98
C SER A 163 10.97 7.28 8.46
N VAL A 164 10.29 7.66 7.39
CA VAL A 164 10.31 9.03 6.84
C VAL A 164 8.90 9.44 6.44
N THR A 165 8.71 10.71 6.14
CA THR A 165 7.45 11.20 5.54
C THR A 165 7.41 10.90 4.05
N LEU A 166 6.20 10.86 3.47
CA LEU A 166 6.04 10.81 2.01
C LEU A 166 6.71 12.02 1.34
N GLY A 167 6.65 13.20 1.97
CA GLY A 167 7.35 14.39 1.48
C GLY A 167 8.87 14.20 1.33
N THR A 168 9.51 13.51 2.29
CA THR A 168 10.94 13.18 2.22
C THR A 168 11.24 12.22 1.08
N LEU A 169 10.43 11.17 0.91
CA LEU A 169 10.58 10.24 -0.22
C LEU A 169 10.43 10.97 -1.57
N LEU A 170 9.45 11.87 -1.67
CA LEU A 170 9.22 12.69 -2.87
C LEU A 170 10.39 13.64 -3.17
N GLN A 171 11.09 14.13 -2.15
CA GLN A 171 12.33 14.91 -2.31
C GLN A 171 13.45 14.05 -2.89
N TRP A 172 13.66 12.82 -2.37
CA TRP A 172 14.64 11.88 -2.93
C TRP A 172 14.33 11.48 -4.37
N ILE A 173 13.07 11.42 -4.76
CA ILE A 173 12.66 11.20 -6.16
C ILE A 173 13.01 12.40 -7.07
N GLY A 174 13.14 13.59 -6.48
CA GLY A 174 13.45 14.85 -7.16
C GLY A 174 12.24 15.77 -7.28
N ASN A 175 12.43 17.05 -6.97
CA ASN A 175 11.36 18.03 -6.75
C ASN A 175 10.48 18.34 -7.98
N GLU A 176 10.99 18.12 -9.20
CA GLU A 176 10.29 18.46 -10.44
C GLU A 176 9.61 17.26 -11.10
N ARG A 177 9.85 16.05 -10.59
CA ARG A 177 9.38 14.83 -11.24
C ARG A 177 7.91 14.57 -10.92
N PRO A 178 7.04 14.37 -11.93
CA PRO A 178 5.65 14.00 -11.71
C PRO A 178 5.55 12.59 -11.12
N ILE A 179 4.60 12.41 -10.21
CA ILE A 179 4.26 11.09 -9.65
C ILE A 179 2.96 10.64 -10.29
N GLU A 180 3.04 9.59 -11.11
CA GLU A 180 1.91 9.12 -11.91
C GLU A 180 0.85 8.45 -11.03
N PHE A 181 1.30 7.67 -10.05
CA PHE A 181 0.44 6.90 -9.16
C PHE A 181 1.13 6.56 -7.83
N ILE A 182 0.38 6.58 -6.73
CA ILE A 182 0.81 6.08 -5.42
C ILE A 182 -0.20 5.04 -4.95
N LYS A 183 0.24 3.82 -4.64
CA LYS A 183 -0.55 2.83 -3.89
C LYS A 183 -0.14 2.87 -2.43
N ILE A 184 -1.10 3.11 -1.53
CA ILE A 184 -0.87 3.10 -0.09
C ILE A 184 -1.73 1.99 0.51
N ASP A 185 -1.06 1.07 1.17
CA ASP A 185 -1.63 0.05 2.04
C ASP A 185 -0.83 0.06 3.35
N ALA A 186 -1.02 1.13 4.11
CA ALA A 186 -0.29 1.38 5.36
C ALA A 186 -1.11 0.94 6.59
N GLN A 187 -2.05 0.02 6.37
CA GLN A 187 -2.83 -0.65 7.41
C GLN A 187 -3.40 0.35 8.43
N GLY A 188 -4.20 1.29 7.91
CA GLY A 188 -4.98 2.25 8.67
C GLY A 188 -4.34 3.64 8.83
N MET A 189 -3.09 3.83 8.40
CA MET A 189 -2.44 5.15 8.35
C MET A 189 -2.52 5.84 6.99
N ASP A 190 -3.22 5.24 6.05
CA ASP A 190 -3.21 5.58 4.63
C ASP A 190 -3.42 7.08 4.38
N LEU A 191 -4.41 7.67 5.07
CA LEU A 191 -4.68 9.10 5.01
C LEU A 191 -3.52 9.95 5.54
N ARG A 192 -2.93 9.58 6.68
CA ARG A 192 -1.86 10.38 7.28
C ARG A 192 -0.56 10.28 6.47
N VAL A 193 -0.32 9.13 5.86
CA VAL A 193 0.79 8.93 4.93
C VAL A 193 0.66 9.88 3.74
N ILE A 194 -0.52 10.00 3.12
CA ILE A 194 -0.70 10.92 1.99
C ILE A 194 -0.61 12.39 2.43
N GLU A 195 -1.14 12.75 3.60
CA GLU A 195 -1.02 14.10 4.17
C GLU A 195 0.45 14.49 4.44
N SER A 196 1.29 13.52 4.84
CA SER A 196 2.72 13.74 5.07
C SER A 196 3.51 14.13 3.81
N ALA A 197 2.90 14.11 2.62
CA ALA A 197 3.48 14.69 1.41
C ALA A 197 3.67 16.21 1.51
N GLY A 198 2.88 16.90 2.34
CA GLY A 198 2.90 18.36 2.46
C GLY A 198 2.70 19.04 1.11
N SER A 199 3.48 20.08 0.81
CA SER A 199 3.37 20.80 -0.48
C SER A 199 3.72 19.96 -1.71
N ALA A 200 4.48 18.87 -1.54
CA ALA A 200 4.86 17.99 -2.64
C ALA A 200 3.68 17.17 -3.17
N ILE A 201 2.53 17.14 -2.47
CA ILE A 201 1.30 16.49 -2.94
C ILE A 201 0.84 17.01 -4.31
N SER A 202 1.15 18.27 -4.62
CA SER A 202 0.84 18.91 -5.91
C SER A 202 1.46 18.20 -7.13
N ARG A 203 2.48 17.36 -6.93
CA ARG A 203 3.13 16.56 -7.98
C ARG A 203 2.43 15.22 -8.24
N VAL A 204 1.55 14.81 -7.33
CA VAL A 204 0.87 13.53 -7.38
C VAL A 204 -0.33 13.64 -8.29
N ARG A 205 -0.36 12.84 -9.35
CA ARG A 205 -1.48 12.84 -10.29
C ARG A 205 -2.63 11.99 -9.77
N ARG A 206 -2.31 10.86 -9.13
CA ARG A 206 -3.28 9.88 -8.63
C ARG A 206 -2.71 9.15 -7.43
N PHE A 207 -3.59 8.72 -6.54
CA PHE A 207 -3.23 7.80 -5.47
C PHE A 207 -4.39 6.87 -5.14
N GLN A 208 -4.11 5.72 -4.56
CA GLN A 208 -5.09 4.78 -4.04
C GLN A 208 -4.86 4.59 -2.55
N LEU A 209 -5.96 4.63 -1.78
CA LEU A 209 -5.96 4.34 -0.35
C LEU A 209 -6.88 3.14 -0.07
N GLU A 210 -6.50 2.29 0.88
CA GLU A 210 -7.43 1.37 1.53
C GLU A 210 -8.23 2.14 2.58
N VAL A 211 -9.56 2.16 2.46
CA VAL A 211 -10.45 2.90 3.36
C VAL A 211 -11.51 2.00 3.96
N ILE A 212 -11.91 2.28 5.20
CA ILE A 212 -12.96 1.52 5.88
C ILE A 212 -14.30 2.24 5.78
N SER A 213 -15.32 1.51 5.34
CA SER A 213 -16.72 1.96 5.31
C SER A 213 -17.19 2.53 6.65
N ASP A 214 -18.05 3.54 6.60
CA ASP A 214 -18.52 4.30 7.78
C ASP A 214 -19.42 3.48 8.73
N ASP A 215 -20.11 2.45 8.23
CA ASP A 215 -20.94 1.55 9.05
C ASP A 215 -20.16 0.32 9.56
N CYS A 216 -18.83 0.34 9.46
CA CYS A 216 -17.95 -0.69 10.01
C CYS A 216 -17.00 -0.13 11.06
N HIS A 217 -16.56 -1.00 11.96
CA HIS A 217 -15.49 -0.69 12.91
C HIS A 217 -14.12 -0.84 12.25
N GLY A 218 -13.15 -0.06 12.73
CA GLY A 218 -11.78 -0.04 12.22
C GLY A 218 -11.04 -1.23 12.77
N LEU A 219 -9.96 -1.63 12.12
CA LEU A 219 -9.05 -2.61 12.71
C LEU A 219 -8.05 -1.93 13.63
N TYR A 220 -7.64 -0.71 13.30
CA TYR A 220 -6.61 0.03 14.03
C TYR A 220 -7.20 1.25 14.74
N VAL A 221 -6.59 1.62 15.87
CA VAL A 221 -6.98 2.79 16.64
C VAL A 221 -6.70 4.06 15.84
N GLY A 222 -7.70 4.94 15.74
CA GLY A 222 -7.57 6.20 15.00
C GLY A 222 -7.58 6.05 13.47
N GLN A 223 -7.90 4.86 12.94
CA GLN A 223 -8.07 4.66 11.51
C GLN A 223 -9.28 5.48 11.01
N PRO A 224 -9.10 6.39 10.03
CA PRO A 224 -10.17 7.23 9.53
C PRO A 224 -11.21 6.41 8.75
N ARG A 225 -12.44 6.93 8.70
CA ARG A 225 -13.55 6.34 7.93
C ARG A 225 -13.59 6.88 6.51
N CYS A 226 -14.29 6.16 5.63
CA CYS A 226 -14.43 6.54 4.23
C CYS A 226 -14.85 8.00 4.04
N SER A 227 -15.89 8.49 4.73
CA SER A 227 -16.34 9.88 4.54
C SER A 227 -15.29 10.91 4.95
N GLU A 228 -14.53 10.62 6.01
CA GLU A 228 -13.42 11.46 6.45
C GLU A 228 -12.29 11.47 5.42
N VAL A 229 -11.93 10.30 4.88
CA VAL A 229 -10.91 10.20 3.83
C VAL A 229 -11.31 10.95 2.57
N LEU A 230 -12.58 10.84 2.13
CA LEU A 230 -13.08 11.58 0.96
C LEU A 230 -12.97 13.09 1.18
N LEU A 231 -13.39 13.59 2.35
CA LEU A 231 -13.32 15.01 2.70
C LEU A 231 -11.87 15.52 2.71
N HIS A 232 -10.93 14.73 3.23
CA HIS A 232 -9.53 15.13 3.27
C HIS A 232 -8.87 15.08 1.89
N ALA A 233 -9.17 14.06 1.07
CA ALA A 233 -8.70 14.01 -0.31
C ALA A 233 -9.18 15.23 -1.12
N GLU A 234 -10.43 15.67 -0.91
CA GLU A 234 -10.97 16.89 -1.54
C GLU A 234 -10.18 18.14 -1.12
N LYS A 235 -9.88 18.30 0.18
CA LYS A 235 -9.05 19.41 0.68
C LYS A 235 -7.64 19.42 0.08
N LEU A 236 -7.11 18.25 -0.27
CA LEU A 236 -5.83 18.11 -0.97
C LEU A 236 -5.92 18.38 -2.47
N GLY A 237 -7.12 18.63 -3.02
CA GLY A 237 -7.36 18.92 -4.43
C GLY A 237 -7.64 17.69 -5.30
N PHE A 238 -8.07 16.58 -4.69
CA PHE A 238 -8.34 15.33 -5.37
C PHE A 238 -9.82 14.93 -5.29
N SER A 239 -10.29 14.19 -6.28
CA SER A 239 -11.62 13.59 -6.32
C SER A 239 -11.53 12.09 -6.57
N PRO A 240 -12.44 11.26 -6.05
CA PRO A 240 -12.42 9.84 -6.36
C PRO A 240 -12.65 9.62 -7.87
N ALA A 241 -12.08 8.53 -8.41
CA ALA A 241 -12.16 8.22 -9.84
C ALA A 241 -13.57 7.85 -10.34
N ALA A 242 -14.46 7.47 -9.42
CA ALA A 242 -15.88 7.25 -9.64
C ALA A 242 -16.64 7.59 -8.34
N GLU A 243 -17.96 7.53 -8.38
CA GLU A 243 -18.81 7.74 -7.20
C GLU A 243 -18.51 6.68 -6.12
N VAL A 244 -18.30 7.13 -4.88
CA VAL A 244 -17.98 6.26 -3.73
C VAL A 244 -19.09 6.32 -2.70
N PHE A 245 -19.68 5.17 -2.38
CA PHE A 245 -20.61 5.05 -1.27
C PHE A 245 -19.87 4.60 -0.01
N CYS A 246 -19.74 5.51 0.95
CA CYS A 246 -19.07 5.20 2.22
C CYS A 246 -19.88 4.30 3.14
N LYS A 247 -21.17 4.11 2.85
CA LYS A 247 -22.03 3.07 3.42
C LYS A 247 -22.66 2.30 2.28
N PRO A 248 -22.87 0.99 2.42
CA PRO A 248 -23.51 0.22 1.38
C PRO A 248 -24.97 0.60 1.23
N ARG A 249 -25.42 0.72 -0.03
CA ARG A 249 -26.82 0.98 -0.37
C ARG A 249 -27.78 -0.10 0.13
N VAL A 250 -27.26 -1.33 0.25
CA VAL A 250 -27.98 -2.48 0.82
C VAL A 250 -27.32 -2.85 2.15
N PRO A 251 -28.09 -3.05 3.25
CA PRO A 251 -27.52 -3.44 4.52
C PRO A 251 -26.66 -4.70 4.42
N ARG A 252 -25.43 -4.64 4.95
CA ARG A 252 -24.59 -5.85 5.05
C ARG A 252 -25.25 -6.88 5.95
N SER A 253 -25.20 -8.15 5.54
CA SER A 253 -25.57 -9.23 6.44
C SER A 253 -24.67 -9.20 7.69
N PRO A 254 -25.17 -9.64 8.86
CA PRO A 254 -24.35 -9.70 10.08
C PRO A 254 -23.06 -10.51 9.92
N LYS A 255 -23.01 -11.49 9.00
CA LYS A 255 -21.81 -12.28 8.69
C LYS A 255 -20.73 -11.40 8.03
N TRP A 256 -21.11 -10.57 7.06
CA TRP A 256 -20.18 -9.69 6.33
C TRP A 256 -19.62 -8.57 7.20
N ARG A 257 -20.41 -8.05 8.15
CA ARG A 257 -19.91 -7.05 9.12
C ARG A 257 -18.77 -7.59 9.99
N ARG A 258 -18.64 -8.92 10.11
CA ARG A 258 -17.59 -9.59 10.90
C ARG A 258 -16.33 -9.89 10.08
N THR A 259 -16.35 -9.78 8.75
CA THR A 259 -15.17 -9.97 7.89
C THR A 259 -14.53 -8.61 7.55
N ALA A 260 -13.20 -8.58 7.37
CA ALA A 260 -12.48 -7.37 6.94
C ALA A 260 -12.85 -6.96 5.51
N TRP A 261 -12.78 -7.93 4.63
CA TRP A 261 -12.98 -7.78 3.19
C TRP A 261 -14.31 -7.12 2.81
N GLY A 262 -15.35 -7.28 3.63
CA GLY A 262 -16.67 -6.69 3.35
C GLY A 262 -16.79 -5.20 3.63
N CYS A 263 -15.82 -4.57 4.31
CA CYS A 263 -15.87 -3.13 4.60
C CYS A 263 -14.65 -2.34 4.15
N GLU A 264 -13.63 -3.00 3.63
CA GLU A 264 -12.51 -2.34 2.96
C GLU A 264 -12.95 -1.91 1.57
N LEU A 265 -12.49 -0.73 1.20
CA LEU A 265 -12.61 -0.16 -0.13
C LEU A 265 -11.24 0.24 -0.60
N GLU A 266 -10.96 0.00 -1.87
CA GLU A 266 -9.79 0.57 -2.51
C GLU A 266 -10.25 1.74 -3.39
N VAL A 267 -9.96 2.96 -2.96
CA VAL A 267 -10.43 4.16 -3.65
C VAL A 267 -9.24 4.83 -4.33
N VAL A 268 -9.27 4.85 -5.66
CA VAL A 268 -8.39 5.70 -6.47
C VAL A 268 -8.92 7.13 -6.48
N PHE A 269 -8.04 8.08 -6.15
CA PHE A 269 -8.24 9.52 -6.19
C PHE A 269 -7.41 10.13 -7.32
N LEU A 270 -7.97 11.16 -7.96
CA LEU A 270 -7.43 11.84 -9.13
C LEU A 270 -7.26 13.32 -8.84
N ALA A 271 -6.11 13.89 -9.21
CA ALA A 271 -5.93 15.33 -9.20
C ALA A 271 -6.86 15.99 -10.23
N ARG A 272 -7.17 17.28 -10.04
CA ARG A 272 -8.02 18.04 -10.97
C ARG A 272 -7.51 17.95 -12.42
N GLY A 273 -8.41 17.59 -13.33
CA GLY A 273 -8.11 17.47 -14.77
C GLY A 273 -7.33 16.21 -15.16
N VAL A 274 -7.05 15.32 -14.22
CA VAL A 274 -6.39 14.04 -14.49
C VAL A 274 -7.44 12.94 -14.67
N ALA A 275 -7.38 12.23 -15.79
CA ALA A 275 -8.24 11.06 -16.04
C ALA A 275 -7.63 9.78 -15.45
N ILE A 276 -8.48 8.83 -15.03
CA ILE A 276 -8.03 7.47 -14.72
C ILE A 276 -7.61 6.73 -15.99
N THR A 277 -6.56 5.91 -15.92
CA THR A 277 -6.10 5.06 -17.03
C THR A 277 -6.65 3.65 -16.88
N GLU A 278 -6.78 2.88 -17.98
CA GLU A 278 -7.30 1.51 -17.91
C GLU A 278 -6.55 0.60 -16.93
N PRO A 279 -5.20 0.58 -16.90
CA PRO A 279 -4.48 -0.22 -15.92
C PRO A 279 -4.79 0.16 -14.48
N LEU A 280 -5.18 1.41 -14.21
CA LEU A 280 -5.44 1.91 -12.87
C LEU A 280 -6.89 1.67 -12.40
N LYS A 281 -7.84 1.42 -13.30
CA LYS A 281 -9.23 1.13 -12.91
C LYS A 281 -9.35 -0.09 -11.99
N ARG A 282 -8.45 -1.08 -12.15
CA ARG A 282 -8.44 -2.28 -11.32
C ARG A 282 -8.19 -2.01 -9.83
N PHE A 283 -7.52 -0.89 -9.51
CA PHE A 283 -7.23 -0.50 -8.13
C PHE A 283 -8.38 0.29 -7.50
N HIS A 284 -9.41 0.65 -8.28
CA HIS A 284 -10.61 1.31 -7.77
C HIS A 284 -11.68 0.25 -7.44
N LYS A 285 -11.51 -0.47 -6.33
CA LYS A 285 -12.41 -1.54 -5.89
C LYS A 285 -13.40 -1.02 -4.85
N VAL A 286 -14.52 -0.48 -5.34
CA VAL A 286 -15.64 0.00 -4.49
C VAL A 286 -16.86 -0.94 -4.46
N ALA A 287 -16.82 -2.02 -5.27
CA ALA A 287 -17.97 -2.88 -5.54
C ALA A 287 -18.54 -3.61 -4.30
N MET A 288 -17.76 -3.78 -3.24
CA MET A 288 -18.23 -4.44 -2.01
C MET A 288 -19.03 -3.50 -1.06
N ASN A 289 -19.02 -2.18 -1.30
CA ASN A 289 -19.85 -1.20 -0.57
C ASN A 289 -21.14 -0.83 -1.30
N GLY A 290 -21.73 -1.80 -1.96
CA GLY A 290 -22.95 -1.57 -2.72
C GLY A 290 -22.93 -2.47 -3.91
N CYS A 291 -23.10 -3.77 -3.67
CA CYS A 291 -23.71 -4.62 -4.68
C CYS A 291 -25.00 -3.93 -5.08
N ILE A 292 -24.93 -3.19 -6.18
CA ILE A 292 -26.09 -2.82 -6.96
C ILE A 292 -26.68 -4.17 -7.27
N GLY A 293 -27.84 -4.46 -6.69
CA GLY A 293 -28.71 -5.41 -7.34
C GLY A 293 -28.84 -4.89 -8.75
N MET A 294 -28.11 -5.49 -9.70
CA MET A 294 -28.54 -5.42 -11.08
C MET A 294 -30.03 -5.74 -11.00
N ALA A 295 -30.88 -4.86 -11.53
CA ALA A 295 -32.27 -5.23 -11.69
C ALA A 295 -32.27 -6.60 -12.40
N PRO A 296 -33.26 -7.48 -12.15
CA PRO A 296 -33.27 -8.82 -12.75
C PRO A 296 -33.02 -8.87 -14.27
N ASN A 297 -33.14 -7.73 -14.96
CA ASN A 297 -33.00 -7.56 -16.40
C ASN A 297 -31.72 -6.81 -16.83
N ASP A 298 -30.95 -6.22 -15.92
CA ASP A 298 -29.72 -5.47 -16.25
C ASP A 298 -28.51 -6.40 -16.18
N ALA A 299 -28.54 -7.57 -16.83
CA ALA A 299 -27.32 -8.35 -17.00
C ALA A 299 -26.31 -7.49 -17.80
N PRO A 300 -25.02 -7.46 -17.41
CA PRO A 300 -24.04 -6.84 -18.28
C PRO A 300 -24.05 -7.64 -19.60
N PRO A 301 -23.88 -6.98 -20.76
CA PRO A 301 -23.70 -7.70 -22.02
C PRO A 301 -22.61 -8.76 -21.85
N SER A 302 -22.90 -9.96 -22.38
CA SER A 302 -22.15 -11.21 -22.21
C SER A 302 -20.71 -11.21 -22.75
N GLU A 303 -20.10 -10.03 -22.94
CA GLU A 303 -18.78 -9.88 -23.57
C GLU A 303 -17.66 -9.51 -22.60
N LEU A 304 -17.94 -9.32 -21.30
CA LEU A 304 -16.87 -9.28 -20.29
C LEU A 304 -16.52 -10.72 -19.85
N ASN A 305 -15.89 -11.47 -20.75
CA ASN A 305 -15.20 -12.74 -20.49
C ASN A 305 -13.88 -12.53 -19.69
N GLY A 306 -13.90 -11.60 -18.73
CA GLY A 306 -12.79 -11.32 -17.82
C GLY A 306 -13.23 -11.62 -16.40
N THR A 307 -12.94 -12.83 -15.93
CA THR A 307 -13.09 -13.20 -14.51
C THR A 307 -12.15 -12.34 -13.67
N LEU A 308 -12.68 -11.40 -12.88
CA LEU A 308 -11.92 -10.72 -11.84
C LEU A 308 -11.96 -11.59 -10.58
N VAL A 309 -10.98 -12.48 -10.47
CA VAL A 309 -10.76 -13.29 -9.26
C VAL A 309 -10.05 -12.39 -8.25
N MET A 310 -10.66 -12.15 -7.09
CA MET A 310 -9.87 -11.78 -5.91
C MET A 310 -9.35 -13.08 -5.29
N GLU A 311 -8.05 -13.35 -5.44
CA GLU A 311 -7.37 -14.40 -4.67
C GLU A 311 -7.20 -13.92 -3.21
N GLY A 312 -8.27 -14.07 -2.43
CA GLY A 312 -8.21 -13.94 -0.98
C GLY A 312 -7.43 -15.10 -0.36
N ALA A 313 -6.34 -14.76 0.35
CA ALA A 313 -5.60 -15.60 1.31
C ALA A 313 -5.52 -17.11 0.98
N GLY A 314 -4.61 -17.46 0.06
CA GLY A 314 -4.18 -18.85 -0.10
C GLY A 314 -3.73 -19.44 1.24
N LYS A 315 -4.36 -20.55 1.65
CA LYS A 315 -3.78 -21.44 2.66
C LYS A 315 -2.50 -22.02 2.07
N TRP A 316 -1.36 -21.69 2.65
CA TRP A 316 -0.16 -22.50 2.47
C TRP A 316 -0.38 -23.80 3.25
N SER A 317 -0.50 -24.94 2.55
CA SER A 317 -0.40 -26.24 3.21
C SER A 317 1.05 -26.46 3.64
N ARG A 318 1.26 -27.15 4.77
CA ARG A 318 2.58 -27.38 5.37
C ARG A 318 3.53 -28.23 4.52
N ASP A 319 3.02 -28.87 3.46
CA ASP A 319 3.70 -30.01 2.84
C ASP A 319 4.26 -29.72 1.44
N GLY A 320 4.73 -28.50 1.16
CA GLY A 320 5.59 -28.17 -0.01
C GLY A 320 5.03 -28.48 -1.41
N HIS A 321 3.87 -29.10 -1.51
CA HIS A 321 3.19 -29.46 -2.72
C HIS A 321 2.18 -28.38 -3.02
N ARG A 322 2.34 -27.76 -4.19
CA ARG A 322 1.29 -27.02 -4.85
C ARG A 322 0.11 -27.99 -4.99
N VAL A 323 -0.90 -27.84 -4.14
CA VAL A 323 -2.17 -28.54 -4.33
C VAL A 323 -2.60 -28.16 -5.75
N PRO A 324 -2.93 -29.12 -6.63
CA PRO A 324 -3.55 -28.79 -7.90
C PRO A 324 -4.76 -27.91 -7.60
N ASP A 325 -5.09 -27.02 -8.53
CA ASP A 325 -6.15 -26.04 -8.39
C ASP A 325 -7.52 -26.76 -8.39
N ASP A 326 -7.81 -27.46 -7.30
CA ASP A 326 -9.03 -28.20 -7.00
C ASP A 326 -10.05 -27.18 -6.53
N GLY A 327 -10.37 -26.25 -7.43
CA GLY A 327 -11.33 -25.16 -7.32
C GLY A 327 -11.95 -24.98 -5.94
N PHE A 328 -11.36 -24.08 -5.14
CA PHE A 328 -12.07 -23.43 -4.05
C PHE A 328 -13.15 -22.52 -4.67
N ARG A 329 -14.25 -23.14 -5.12
CA ARG A 329 -15.44 -22.47 -5.65
C ARG A 329 -16.24 -21.88 -4.50
N GLU A 330 -15.76 -20.80 -3.89
CA GLU A 330 -16.69 -19.84 -3.30
C GLU A 330 -17.38 -19.09 -4.45
N ARG A 331 -18.63 -19.46 -4.70
CA ARG A 331 -19.50 -18.73 -5.62
C ARG A 331 -19.74 -17.34 -5.03
N TYR A 332 -19.00 -16.35 -5.48
CA TYR A 332 -19.37 -14.93 -5.34
C TYR A 332 -20.48 -14.64 -6.34
N LEU A 333 -21.67 -15.16 -6.04
CA LEU A 333 -22.90 -14.74 -6.68
C LEU A 333 -23.73 -14.04 -5.61
N CYS A 334 -24.09 -12.79 -5.89
CA CYS A 334 -25.27 -12.14 -5.34
C CYS A 334 -26.55 -12.91 -5.75
N ARG A 335 -26.65 -14.21 -5.44
CA ARG A 335 -27.75 -15.09 -5.88
C ARG A 335 -28.95 -14.95 -4.96
N LYS A 336 -30.03 -14.44 -5.55
CA LYS A 336 -31.46 -14.72 -5.32
C LYS A 336 -31.74 -15.76 -4.22
N ARG A 337 -32.37 -15.34 -3.13
CA ARG A 337 -33.40 -16.18 -2.48
C ARG A 337 -34.75 -15.76 -3.05
N LEU A 338 -35.26 -16.56 -3.99
CA LEU A 338 -36.71 -16.66 -4.19
C LEU A 338 -37.23 -17.40 -2.97
N ILE A 339 -38.02 -16.72 -2.15
CA ILE A 339 -38.96 -17.38 -1.24
C ILE A 339 -40.13 -17.78 -2.15
N THR A 340 -40.24 -19.07 -2.46
CA THR A 340 -41.47 -19.64 -2.99
C THR A 340 -42.27 -20.16 -1.79
N SER A 341 -43.41 -19.53 -1.52
CA SER A 341 -44.57 -20.19 -0.94
C SER A 341 -45.20 -21.12 -1.96
#